data_AF-A0A0C5WXL1-F1
#
_entry.id   AF-A0A0C5WXL1-F1
#
_cell.length_a   1.000
_cell.length_b   1.000
_cell.length_c   1.000
_cell.angle_alpha   90.00
_cell.angle_beta   90.00
_cell.angle_gamma   90.00
#
_symmetry.space_group_name_H-M   'P 1'
#
loop_
_entity.id
_entity.type
_entity.pdbx_description
1 polymer ?
#
loop_
_entity_poly.entity_id
_entity_poly.type
_entity_poly.pdbx_seq_one_letter_code
_entity_poly.pdbx_strand_id
1 'polypeptide(L)'
;MVKHELKTWPAMFEAVWRGDKTFEVRLDDRGYQRGDHVVLREWDRNLLCDCASGDHAADCPKYSGRRIEARVGHVLASTAPRGNQRGFNGNGYVVFSLCEPTKFDGRRSAATAAAAAQVAGAPR
;
A
#
# COMPACT_ATOMS: atom_id res chain seq x y z
N MET A 1 12.96 3.08 -12.87
CA MET A 1 12.13 3.43 -11.71
C MET A 1 10.72 2.94 -11.99
N VAL A 2 10.24 1.98 -11.22
CA VAL A 2 8.91 1.37 -11.37
C VAL A 2 8.03 1.76 -10.18
N LYS A 3 6.73 1.93 -10.40
CA LYS A 3 5.74 2.14 -9.35
C LYS A 3 5.04 0.82 -9.04
N HIS A 4 5.03 0.45 -7.76
CA HIS A 4 4.43 -0.78 -7.27
C HIS A 4 3.26 -0.47 -6.34
N GLU A 5 2.04 -0.88 -6.72
CA GLU A 5 0.89 -0.79 -5.83
C GLU A 5 0.73 -2.09 -5.02
N LEU A 6 0.67 -1.93 -3.70
CA LEU A 6 0.73 -3.03 -2.75
C LEU A 6 -0.42 -2.91 -1.75
N LYS A 7 -1.10 -4.03 -1.51
CA LYS A 7 -2.03 -4.15 -0.39
C LYS A 7 -1.23 -4.44 0.88
N THR A 8 -1.56 -3.72 1.95
CA THR A 8 -0.97 -3.87 3.29
C THR A 8 -2.09 -3.94 4.33
N TRP A 9 -2.02 -4.93 5.22
CA TRP A 9 -3.08 -5.18 6.19
C TRP A 9 -3.08 -4.13 7.31
N PRO A 10 -4.22 -3.88 7.99
CA PRO A 10 -4.36 -2.72 8.88
C PRO A 10 -3.30 -2.66 9.98
N ALA A 11 -3.00 -3.77 10.66
CA ALA A 11 -1.99 -3.78 11.73
C ALA A 11 -0.59 -3.40 11.24
N MET A 12 -0.17 -3.90 10.06
CA MET A 12 1.13 -3.58 9.47
C MET A 12 1.14 -2.17 8.88
N PHE A 13 0.04 -1.77 8.24
CA PHE A 13 -0.13 -0.44 7.68
C PHE A 13 -0.04 0.62 8.79
N GLU A 14 -0.71 0.42 9.92
CA GLU A 14 -0.68 1.34 11.04
C GLU A 14 0.72 1.45 11.66
N ALA A 15 1.47 0.35 11.74
CA ALA A 15 2.86 0.38 12.18
C ALA A 15 3.75 1.24 11.24
N VAL A 16 3.56 1.14 9.93
CA VAL A 16 4.25 2.01 8.95
C VAL A 16 3.74 3.45 9.06
N TRP A 17 2.43 3.64 9.23
CA TRP A 17 1.79 4.94 9.37
C TRP A 17 2.30 5.70 10.60
N ARG A 18 2.55 5.00 11.71
CA ARG A 18 3.13 5.60 12.93
C ARG A 18 4.63 5.83 12.82
N GLY A 19 5.31 5.15 11.90
CA GLY A 19 6.76 5.20 11.73
C GLY A 19 7.52 4.16 12.56
N ASP A 20 6.81 3.31 13.31
CA ASP A 20 7.39 2.21 14.09
C ASP A 20 8.00 1.14 13.16
N LYS A 21 7.47 1.02 11.93
CA LYS A 21 7.94 0.10 10.90
C LYS A 21 8.39 0.84 9.65
N THR A 22 9.67 0.73 9.32
CA THR A 22 10.32 1.45 8.20
C THR A 22 10.77 0.55 7.06
N PHE A 23 10.21 -0.66 6.96
CA PHE A 23 10.56 -1.66 5.95
C PHE A 23 9.35 -2.51 5.56
N GLU A 24 9.42 -3.15 4.40
CA GLU A 24 8.45 -4.13 3.90
C GLU A 24 9.12 -5.49 3.67
N VAL A 25 8.34 -6.56 3.78
CA VAL A 25 8.79 -7.94 3.53
C VAL A 25 7.80 -8.60 2.57
N ARG A 26 8.25 -9.02 1.39
CA ARG A 26 7.38 -9.60 0.37
C ARG A 26 8.06 -10.73 -0.38
N LEU A 27 7.29 -11.59 -1.02
CA LEU A 27 7.81 -12.44 -2.10
C LEU A 27 8.35 -11.53 -3.21
N ASP A 28 9.50 -11.87 -3.76
CA ASP A 28 10.17 -11.09 -4.80
C ASP A 28 9.62 -11.44 -6.20
N ASP A 29 8.33 -11.21 -6.40
CA ASP A 29 7.58 -11.50 -7.63
C ASP A 29 7.60 -10.36 -8.66
N ARG A 30 8.07 -9.17 -8.24
CA ARG A 30 8.05 -7.93 -9.04
C ARG A 30 9.43 -7.33 -9.29
N GLY A 31 10.49 -7.92 -8.72
CA GLY A 31 11.85 -7.46 -8.95
C GLY A 31 12.18 -6.10 -8.34
N TYR A 32 11.68 -5.78 -7.13
CA TYR A 32 11.80 -4.46 -6.47
C TYR A 32 13.23 -3.94 -6.43
N GLN A 33 13.49 -2.71 -6.89
CA GLN A 33 14.83 -2.11 -6.91
C GLN A 33 14.91 -0.87 -6.01
N ARG A 34 16.12 -0.56 -5.54
CA ARG A 34 16.41 0.74 -4.91
C ARG A 34 16.03 1.86 -5.88
N GLY A 35 15.29 2.85 -5.37
CA GLY A 35 14.80 3.98 -6.15
C GLY A 35 13.42 3.78 -6.78
N ASP A 36 12.84 2.57 -6.72
CA ASP A 36 11.44 2.38 -7.10
C ASP A 36 10.48 3.11 -6.15
N HIS A 37 9.24 3.29 -6.57
CA HIS A 37 8.17 3.82 -5.71
C HIS A 37 7.20 2.72 -5.32
N VAL A 38 6.81 2.71 -4.06
CA VAL A 38 5.77 1.83 -3.52
C VAL A 38 4.59 2.65 -3.02
N VAL A 39 3.39 2.17 -3.33
CA VAL A 39 2.15 2.69 -2.77
C VAL A 39 1.53 1.59 -1.92
N LEU A 40 1.64 1.74 -0.60
CA LEU A 40 0.99 0.86 0.36
C LEU A 40 -0.46 1.33 0.52
N ARG A 41 -1.40 0.44 0.24
CA ARG A 41 -2.85 0.68 0.39
C ARG A 41 -3.34 -0.12 1.57
N GLU A 42 -3.96 0.55 2.55
CA GLU A 42 -4.54 -0.12 3.71
C GLU A 42 -5.74 -0.98 3.28
N TRP A 43 -5.60 -2.29 3.45
CA TRP A 43 -6.53 -3.29 2.95
C TRP A 43 -6.96 -4.25 4.05
N ASP A 44 -8.22 -4.25 4.43
CA ASP A 44 -8.78 -5.20 5.38
C ASP A 44 -9.39 -6.41 4.65
N ARG A 45 -8.75 -7.58 4.81
CA ARG A 45 -9.22 -8.85 4.24
C ARG A 45 -10.48 -9.40 4.92
N ASN A 46 -10.80 -8.94 6.13
CA ASN A 46 -11.91 -9.45 6.93
C ASN A 46 -13.23 -8.77 6.59
N LEU A 47 -13.21 -7.63 5.90
CA LEU A 47 -14.42 -6.97 5.43
C LEU A 47 -15.05 -7.76 4.29
N LEU A 48 -16.37 -7.92 4.32
CA LEU A 48 -17.11 -8.47 3.20
C LEU A 48 -17.11 -7.46 2.05
N CYS A 49 -17.02 -7.96 0.82
CA CYS A 49 -17.19 -7.14 -0.36
C CYS A 49 -18.03 -7.88 -1.40
N ASP A 50 -18.96 -7.15 -1.99
CA ASP A 50 -19.92 -7.68 -2.95
C ASP A 50 -19.40 -7.48 -4.40
N CYS A 51 -18.22 -6.88 -4.55
CA CYS A 51 -17.59 -6.70 -5.85
C CYS A 51 -17.17 -8.07 -6.41
N ALA A 52 -17.74 -8.43 -7.56
CA ALA A 52 -17.49 -9.69 -8.26
C ALA A 52 -16.07 -9.82 -8.86
N SER A 53 -15.19 -8.83 -8.67
CA SER A 53 -13.83 -8.81 -9.20
C SER A 53 -12.78 -9.24 -8.17
N GLY A 54 -11.87 -10.12 -8.59
CA GLY A 54 -10.68 -10.50 -7.83
C GLY A 54 -9.68 -9.33 -7.63
N ASP A 55 -9.74 -8.35 -8.53
CA ASP A 55 -8.99 -7.10 -8.45
C ASP A 55 -9.89 -5.98 -7.93
N HIS A 56 -10.10 -6.03 -6.62
CA HIS A 56 -10.93 -5.09 -5.88
C HIS A 56 -10.54 -3.61 -6.13
N ALA A 57 -11.51 -2.79 -6.53
CA ALA A 57 -11.36 -1.39 -6.95
C ALA A 57 -11.32 -0.38 -5.78
N ALA A 58 -11.17 0.91 -6.08
CA ALA A 58 -11.05 2.00 -5.10
C ALA A 58 -12.32 2.23 -4.25
N ASP A 59 -13.46 1.77 -4.76
CA ASP A 59 -14.79 1.78 -4.15
C ASP A 59 -15.08 0.51 -3.32
N CYS A 60 -14.15 -0.45 -3.29
CA CYS A 60 -14.31 -1.66 -2.49
C CYS A 60 -14.25 -1.34 -0.98
N PRO A 61 -15.19 -1.85 -0.16
CA PRO A 61 -15.21 -1.61 1.28
C PRO A 61 -13.95 -2.13 2.02
N LYS A 62 -13.23 -3.09 1.42
CA LYS A 62 -11.97 -3.61 1.96
C LYS A 62 -10.82 -2.61 1.90
N TYR A 63 -10.89 -1.60 1.03
CA TYR A 63 -9.90 -0.52 0.97
C TYR A 63 -10.33 0.63 1.88
N SER A 64 -9.49 1.02 2.83
CA SER A 64 -9.89 2.08 3.79
C SER A 64 -9.85 3.50 3.18
N GLY A 65 -9.29 3.66 1.97
CA GLY A 65 -8.99 4.96 1.38
C GLY A 65 -7.62 5.51 1.77
N ARG A 66 -6.99 5.00 2.84
CA ARG A 66 -5.65 5.43 3.28
C ARG A 66 -4.56 4.78 2.45
N ARG A 67 -3.54 5.56 2.12
CA ARG A 67 -2.32 5.06 1.47
C ARG A 67 -1.05 5.74 1.98
N ILE A 68 0.06 5.05 1.84
CA ILE A 68 1.41 5.58 2.08
C ILE A 68 2.20 5.43 0.79
N GLU A 69 2.79 6.52 0.32
CA GLU A 69 3.73 6.49 -0.79
C GLU A 69 5.14 6.61 -0.24
N ALA A 70 6.03 5.73 -0.66
CA ALA A 70 7.42 5.75 -0.20
C ALA A 70 8.36 5.36 -1.35
N ARG A 71 9.60 5.79 -1.24
CA ARG A 71 10.67 5.34 -2.13
C ARG A 71 11.32 4.08 -1.55
N VAL A 72 11.58 3.10 -2.41
CA VAL A 72 12.34 1.91 -2.04
C VAL A 72 13.79 2.30 -1.77
N GLY A 73 14.22 2.07 -0.53
CA GLY A 73 15.57 2.35 -0.06
C GLY A 73 16.52 1.18 -0.29
N HIS A 74 17.12 0.68 0.79
CA HIS A 74 17.93 -0.53 0.74
C HIS A 74 17.06 -1.75 0.41
N VAL A 75 17.58 -2.67 -0.40
CA VAL A 75 16.90 -3.90 -0.79
C VAL A 75 17.79 -5.08 -0.43
N LEU A 76 17.27 -5.98 0.39
CA LEU A 76 17.86 -7.26 0.74
C LEU A 76 16.99 -8.36 0.12
N ALA A 77 17.44 -8.94 -0.98
CA ALA A 77 16.74 -10.02 -1.66
C ALA A 77 17.44 -11.35 -1.40
N SER A 78 16.68 -12.45 -1.29
CA SER A 78 17.24 -13.81 -1.21
C SER A 78 17.27 -14.54 -2.57
N THR A 79 16.70 -13.91 -3.59
CA THR A 79 16.49 -14.41 -4.95
C THR A 79 17.72 -14.12 -5.83
N ALA A 80 18.17 -15.13 -6.57
CA ALA A 80 19.17 -14.94 -7.62
C ALA A 80 18.65 -13.95 -8.69
N PRO A 81 19.49 -13.06 -9.25
CA PRO A 81 20.95 -12.97 -9.12
C PRO A 81 21.43 -12.04 -7.98
N ARG A 82 20.53 -11.51 -7.14
CA ARG A 82 20.83 -10.40 -6.21
C ARG A 82 21.54 -10.81 -4.92
N GLY A 83 21.83 -12.10 -4.77
CA GLY A 83 22.77 -12.62 -3.78
C GLY A 83 22.08 -13.10 -2.51
N ASN A 84 22.64 -14.18 -1.99
CA ASN A 84 22.35 -14.83 -0.73
C ASN A 84 23.23 -14.20 0.37
N GLN A 85 22.70 -13.18 1.08
CA GLN A 85 23.42 -12.58 2.21
C GLN A 85 23.29 -13.45 3.47
N ARG A 86 24.39 -13.60 4.23
CA ARG A 86 24.43 -14.43 5.46
C ARG A 86 23.24 -14.11 6.38
N GLY A 87 22.33 -15.07 6.55
CA GLY A 87 21.13 -14.96 7.37
C GLY A 87 19.81 -14.74 6.63
N PHE A 88 19.83 -14.50 5.31
CA PHE A 88 18.63 -14.28 4.49
C PHE A 88 18.74 -14.99 3.12
N ASN A 89 18.64 -16.32 3.12
CA ASN A 89 18.93 -17.15 1.94
C ASN A 89 17.76 -18.08 1.57
N GLY A 90 17.47 -18.16 0.26
CA GLY A 90 16.73 -19.28 -0.34
C GLY A 90 15.22 -19.34 -0.12
N ASN A 91 14.57 -18.27 0.35
CA ASN A 91 13.13 -18.26 0.59
C ASN A 91 12.30 -17.50 -0.47
N GLY A 92 12.96 -16.81 -1.40
CA GLY A 92 12.30 -16.03 -2.46
C GLY A 92 11.69 -14.71 -1.98
N TYR A 93 11.92 -14.33 -0.72
CA TYR A 93 11.48 -13.05 -0.18
C TYR A 93 12.53 -11.97 -0.40
N VAL A 94 12.04 -10.73 -0.34
CA VAL A 94 12.79 -9.49 -0.32
C VAL A 94 12.35 -8.67 0.88
N VAL A 95 13.32 -8.02 1.52
CA VAL A 95 13.10 -6.95 2.49
C VAL A 95 13.56 -5.66 1.87
N PHE A 96 12.78 -4.60 1.96
CA PHE A 96 13.23 -3.28 1.53
C PHE A 96 12.82 -2.16 2.48
N SER A 97 13.69 -1.15 2.60
CA SER A 97 13.42 0.04 3.39
C SER A 97 12.40 0.95 2.70
N LEU A 98 11.55 1.58 3.51
CA LEU A 98 10.62 2.63 3.09
C LEU A 98 11.26 3.98 3.41
N CYS A 99 11.74 4.68 2.38
CA CYS A 99 12.30 6.02 2.51
C CYS A 99 11.23 7.08 2.25
N GLU A 100 11.29 8.18 3.01
CA GLU A 100 10.45 9.38 2.80
C GLU A 100 8.94 9.05 2.70
N PRO A 101 8.35 8.29 3.65
CA PRO A 101 6.94 7.90 3.57
C PRO A 101 6.02 9.12 3.67
N THR A 102 5.23 9.35 2.62
CA THR A 102 4.19 10.36 2.55
C THR A 102 2.83 9.71 2.78
N LYS A 103 2.06 10.27 3.71
CA LYS A 103 0.79 9.70 4.18
C LYS A 103 -0.38 10.42 3.52
N PHE A 104 -1.34 9.65 3.01
CA PHE A 104 -2.56 10.17 2.41
C PHE A 104 -3.76 9.56 3.11
N ASP A 105 -4.59 10.41 3.69
CA ASP A 105 -5.89 10.01 4.24
C ASP A 105 -6.99 10.28 3.21
N GLY A 106 -7.47 9.21 2.57
CA GLY A 106 -8.57 9.26 1.61
C GLY A 106 -9.94 9.11 2.24
N ARG A 107 -10.07 9.09 3.57
CA ARG A 107 -11.37 9.28 4.21
C ARG A 107 -11.91 10.62 3.72
N ARG A 108 -13.02 10.60 2.98
CA ARG A 108 -13.75 11.83 2.66
C ARG A 108 -13.92 12.59 3.96
N SER A 109 -13.32 13.78 4.07
CA SER A 109 -13.64 14.65 5.20
C SER A 109 -15.16 14.83 5.21
N ALA A 110 -15.77 14.82 6.40
CA ALA A 110 -17.19 15.14 6.52
C ALA A 110 -17.53 16.52 5.91
N ALA A 111 -16.54 17.41 5.76
CA ALA A 111 -16.69 18.72 5.14
C ALA A 111 -16.88 18.67 3.61
N THR A 112 -16.53 17.58 2.91
CA THR A 112 -16.65 17.50 1.44
C THR A 112 -17.90 16.74 0.98
N ALA A 113 -18.59 16.02 1.88
CA ALA A 113 -19.85 15.36 1.55
C ALA A 113 -21.04 16.33 1.45
N ALA A 114 -20.98 17.47 2.16
CA ALA A 114 -22.04 18.48 2.14
C ALA A 114 -22.10 19.29 0.82
N ALA A 115 -20.99 19.41 0.09
CA ALA A 115 -20.93 20.20 -1.14
C ALA A 115 -21.56 19.50 -2.37
N ALA A 116 -21.68 18.17 -2.36
CA ALA A 116 -22.26 17.42 -3.48
C ALA A 116 -23.80 17.34 -3.43
N ALA A 117 -24.42 17.62 -2.29
CA ALA A 117 -25.88 17.54 -2.11
C ALA A 117 -26.63 18.82 -2.52
N GLN A 118 -25.92 19.95 -2.73
CA GLN A 118 -26.54 21.25 -2.99
C GLN A 118 -26.75 21.59 -4.48
N VAL A 119 -26.40 20.69 -5.41
CA VAL A 119 -26.58 20.91 -6.86
C VAL A 119 -27.77 20.14 -7.44
N ALA A 120 -28.45 19.28 -6.65
CA ALA A 120 -29.53 18.42 -7.13
C ALA A 120 -30.95 18.82 -6.68
N GLY A 121 -31.18 20.10 -6.33
CA GLY A 121 -32.46 20.53 -5.77
C GLY A 121 -32.91 21.92 -6.23
N ALA A 122 -33.33 22.05 -7.49
CA ALA A 122 -34.22 23.13 -7.91
C ALA A 122 -35.24 22.58 -8.91
N PRO A 123 -36.50 22.32 -8.50
CA PRO A 123 -37.57 22.03 -9.45
C PRO A 123 -37.96 23.31 -10.19
N ARG A 124 -38.23 23.19 -11.49
CA ARG A 124 -38.89 24.20 -12.31
C ARG A 124 -40.39 24.18 -12.09
#